data_AF-A0A2E8R2W2-F1
#
_entry.id   AF-A0A2E8R2W2-F1
#
_cell.length_a   1.000
_cell.length_b   1.000
_cell.length_c   1.000
_cell.angle_alpha   90.00
_cell.angle_beta   90.00
_cell.angle_gamma   90.00
#
_symmetry.space_group_name_H-M   'P 1'
#
loop_
_entity.id
_entity.type
_entity.pdbx_description
1 polymer ?
#
loop_
_entity_poly.entity_id
_entity_poly.type
_entity_poly.pdbx_seq_one_letter_code
_entity_poly.pdbx_strand_id
1 'polypeptide(L)'
;MKNKINFFITLLTALLIISCSKSEGDDETTEVNPLVGTWKLANEPGSLAVGEGLGNYNWWSISADDINTRSCLFDDSYVLTEDGILQNILGAQTWLEAWQGVSEGCGSPVSPHDGANNGTWISDETTISVSGRGSFLGLSKVHNSGEDGNPTTPIIYNYNLSSNNTVLELTLQGFQPDNPGATWYFKLKKY
;
A
#
# COMPACT_ATOMS: atom_id res chain seq x y z
N MET A 1 30.32 -70.11 32.38
CA MET A 1 29.04 -70.47 31.74
C MET A 1 27.98 -69.59 32.40
N LYS A 2 27.73 -68.35 31.95
CA LYS A 2 26.91 -67.91 30.80
C LYS A 2 25.48 -68.49 30.79
N ASN A 3 24.53 -67.56 30.86
CA ASN A 3 23.16 -67.58 30.30
C ASN A 3 22.08 -68.28 31.14
N LYS A 4 20.84 -67.79 31.23
CA LYS A 4 20.15 -66.57 30.78
C LYS A 4 18.80 -66.57 31.54
N ILE A 5 18.48 -65.53 32.30
CA ILE A 5 17.13 -65.33 32.86
C ILE A 5 16.35 -64.54 31.82
N ASN A 6 15.36 -65.18 31.18
CA ASN A 6 14.46 -64.52 30.24
C ASN A 6 13.38 -63.79 31.03
N PHE A 7 13.42 -62.46 30.94
CA PHE A 7 12.48 -61.51 31.48
C PHE A 7 11.40 -61.24 30.42
N PHE A 8 10.17 -61.68 30.64
CA PHE A 8 9.01 -61.26 29.83
C PHE A 8 8.34 -60.08 30.54
N ILE A 9 8.65 -58.87 30.09
CA ILE A 9 7.92 -57.65 30.45
C ILE A 9 6.67 -57.59 29.57
N THR A 10 5.51 -57.75 30.19
CA THR A 10 4.23 -57.33 29.60
C THR A 10 4.00 -55.89 30.07
N LEU A 11 4.25 -54.94 29.17
CA LEU A 11 3.98 -53.52 29.37
C LEU A 11 2.66 -53.20 28.66
N LEU A 12 1.62 -52.82 29.41
CA LEU A 12 0.60 -51.91 28.89
C LEU A 12 -0.02 -51.08 30.03
N THR A 13 0.70 -49.99 30.26
CA THR A 13 0.28 -48.64 30.67
C THR A 13 -1.17 -48.40 31.10
N ALA A 14 -1.30 -47.85 32.31
CA ALA A 14 -2.48 -47.24 32.89
C ALA A 14 -3.04 -46.11 32.01
N LEU A 15 -4.36 -46.11 31.83
CA LEU A 15 -5.13 -45.06 31.18
C LEU A 15 -5.28 -43.87 32.13
N LEU A 16 -4.40 -42.87 32.00
CA LEU A 16 -4.53 -41.59 32.69
C LEU A 16 -5.53 -40.72 31.90
N ILE A 17 -6.75 -40.56 32.42
CA ILE A 17 -7.73 -39.63 31.86
C ILE A 17 -7.27 -38.22 32.22
N ILE A 18 -6.51 -37.60 31.32
CA ILE A 18 -6.24 -36.16 31.36
C ILE A 18 -7.54 -35.48 30.93
N SER A 19 -8.28 -34.94 31.90
CA SER A 19 -9.32 -33.96 31.63
C SER A 19 -8.65 -32.70 31.10
N CYS A 20 -8.55 -32.59 29.77
CA CYS A 20 -8.19 -31.35 29.11
C CYS A 20 -9.37 -30.39 29.31
N SER A 21 -9.21 -29.44 30.22
CA SER A 21 -10.09 -28.27 30.31
C SER A 21 -10.04 -27.58 28.95
N LYS A 22 -11.18 -27.60 28.26
CA LYS A 22 -11.48 -26.85 27.05
C LYS A 22 -11.00 -25.40 27.27
N SER A 23 -9.98 -24.96 26.53
CA SER A 23 -9.62 -23.55 26.51
C SER A 23 -10.84 -22.79 26.01
N GLU A 24 -11.39 -21.97 26.89
CA GLU A 24 -12.38 -20.96 26.52
C GLU A 24 -11.72 -20.07 25.47
N GLY A 25 -12.43 -19.86 24.36
CA GLY A 25 -11.92 -19.16 23.20
C GLY A 25 -11.32 -17.82 23.58
N ASP A 26 -10.06 -17.65 23.20
CA ASP A 26 -9.54 -16.38 22.78
C ASP A 26 -10.48 -15.82 21.70
N ASP A 27 -11.26 -14.82 22.09
CA ASP A 27 -11.75 -13.80 21.16
C ASP A 27 -10.50 -13.11 20.61
N GLU A 28 -9.85 -13.73 19.61
CA GLU A 28 -8.83 -13.09 18.79
C GLU A 28 -9.57 -12.00 18.01
N THR A 29 -9.71 -10.83 18.62
CA THR A 29 -10.03 -9.62 17.90
C THR A 29 -8.89 -9.40 16.92
N THR A 30 -9.04 -9.88 15.69
CA THR A 30 -8.13 -9.55 14.59
C THR A 30 -8.19 -8.03 14.44
N GLU A 31 -7.19 -7.34 15.00
CA GLU A 31 -7.07 -5.90 14.85
C GLU A 31 -6.94 -5.63 13.35
N VAL A 32 -8.00 -5.07 12.77
CA VAL A 32 -8.02 -4.73 11.35
C VAL A 32 -6.91 -3.72 11.11
N ASN A 33 -6.01 -4.03 10.18
CA ASN A 33 -4.92 -3.14 9.83
C ASN A 33 -5.48 -1.74 9.54
N PRO A 34 -5.01 -0.68 10.22
CA PRO A 34 -5.58 0.66 10.10
C PRO A 34 -5.45 1.27 8.71
N LEU A 35 -4.61 0.70 7.83
CA LEU A 35 -4.52 1.07 6.42
C LEU A 35 -5.71 0.57 5.59
N VAL A 36 -6.43 -0.45 6.03
CA VAL A 36 -7.64 -0.94 5.35
C VAL A 36 -8.66 0.21 5.24
N GLY A 37 -9.18 0.38 4.03
CA GLY A 37 -10.15 1.42 3.71
C GLY A 37 -9.93 2.06 2.34
N THR A 38 -10.70 3.11 2.10
CA THR A 38 -10.63 3.90 0.86
C THR A 38 -9.88 5.19 1.14
N TRP A 39 -8.89 5.49 0.32
CA TRP A 39 -8.04 6.67 0.44
C TRP A 39 -8.16 7.53 -0.80
N LYS A 40 -8.13 8.86 -0.62
CA LYS A 40 -8.06 9.84 -1.71
C LYS A 40 -6.95 10.82 -1.43
N LEU A 41 -6.32 11.38 -2.47
CA LEU A 41 -5.43 12.52 -2.28
C LEU A 41 -6.17 13.64 -1.52
N ALA A 42 -5.52 14.23 -0.53
CA ALA A 42 -6.09 15.32 0.23
C ALA A 42 -6.28 16.52 -0.70
N ASN A 43 -7.51 17.01 -0.80
CA ASN A 43 -7.86 18.15 -1.63
C ASN A 43 -7.47 19.47 -0.91
N GLU A 44 -6.16 19.70 -0.77
CA GLU A 44 -5.57 20.88 -0.14
C GLU A 44 -4.15 21.14 -0.69
N PRO A 45 -3.69 22.41 -0.76
CA PRO A 45 -2.35 22.72 -1.26
C PRO A 45 -1.27 21.99 -0.47
N GLY A 46 -0.21 21.56 -1.15
CA GLY A 46 0.86 20.81 -0.51
C GLY A 46 0.64 19.30 -0.39
N SER A 47 -0.56 18.78 -0.71
CA SER A 47 -0.86 17.35 -0.55
C SER A 47 -0.18 16.43 -1.55
N LEU A 48 0.37 16.98 -2.63
CA LEU A 48 1.15 16.28 -3.63
C LEU A 48 2.37 17.15 -3.93
N ALA A 49 3.57 16.63 -3.71
CA ALA A 49 4.78 17.43 -3.83
C ALA A 49 6.01 16.58 -4.16
N VAL A 50 7.05 17.22 -4.70
CA VAL A 50 8.32 16.60 -5.00
C VAL A 50 9.47 17.56 -4.70
N GLY A 51 10.58 17.04 -4.21
CA GLY A 51 11.79 17.84 -4.02
C GLY A 51 13.02 17.03 -3.66
N GLU A 52 14.05 17.75 -3.21
CA GLU A 52 15.38 17.22 -2.90
C GLU A 52 15.38 16.09 -1.87
N GLY A 53 14.39 16.04 -0.97
CA GLY A 53 14.28 14.97 0.01
C GLY A 53 13.10 15.06 0.96
N LEU A 54 13.07 14.16 1.94
CA LEU A 54 12.04 14.10 2.98
C LEU A 54 11.91 15.45 3.69
N GLY A 55 10.70 16.03 3.67
CA GLY A 55 10.43 17.34 4.25
C GLY A 55 10.96 18.55 3.47
N ASN A 56 11.65 18.34 2.34
CA ASN A 56 12.11 19.39 1.43
C ASN A 56 11.55 19.14 0.01
N TYR A 57 10.34 19.65 -0.22
CA TYR A 57 9.59 19.50 -1.47
C TYR A 57 9.65 20.75 -2.36
N ASN A 58 10.86 21.29 -2.54
CA ASN A 58 11.10 22.60 -3.15
C ASN A 58 11.02 22.64 -4.69
N TRP A 59 10.91 21.51 -5.38
CA TRP A 59 10.89 21.49 -6.86
C TRP A 59 9.50 21.79 -7.41
N TRP A 60 8.48 21.13 -6.87
CA TRP A 60 7.10 21.39 -7.23
C TRP A 60 6.14 20.89 -6.16
N SER A 61 5.01 21.58 -6.00
CA SER A 61 3.93 21.16 -5.13
C SER A 61 2.59 21.64 -5.67
N ILE A 62 1.54 20.83 -5.46
CA ILE A 62 0.18 21.18 -5.85
C ILE A 62 -0.25 22.49 -5.20
N SER A 63 -0.59 23.47 -6.04
CA SER A 63 -1.12 24.77 -5.62
C SER A 63 -2.64 24.74 -5.43
N ALA A 64 -3.19 25.82 -4.87
CA ALA A 64 -4.64 26.01 -4.80
C ALA A 64 -5.30 26.07 -6.19
N ASP A 65 -4.59 26.58 -7.20
CA ASP A 65 -5.09 26.66 -8.57
C ASP A 65 -4.99 25.31 -9.29
N ASP A 66 -3.93 24.55 -9.03
CA ASP A 66 -3.77 23.20 -9.58
C ASP A 66 -4.85 22.25 -9.07
N ILE A 67 -5.34 22.41 -7.84
CA ILE A 67 -6.46 21.63 -7.31
C ILE A 67 -7.70 21.75 -8.20
N ASN A 68 -8.02 22.97 -8.64
CA ASN A 68 -9.17 23.19 -9.52
C ASN A 68 -8.89 22.63 -10.92
N THR A 69 -7.68 22.89 -11.44
CA THR A 69 -7.25 22.44 -12.76
C THR A 69 -7.21 20.92 -12.87
N ARG A 70 -6.78 20.24 -11.80
CA ARG A 70 -6.59 18.79 -11.69
C ARG A 70 -7.67 18.12 -10.85
N SER A 71 -8.88 18.69 -10.80
CA SER A 71 -9.96 18.24 -9.91
C SER A 71 -10.24 16.73 -9.98
N CYS A 72 -10.23 16.15 -11.19
CA CYS A 72 -10.40 14.71 -11.39
C CYS A 72 -9.36 13.83 -10.67
N LEU A 73 -8.12 14.32 -10.45
CA LEU A 73 -7.09 13.60 -9.68
C LEU A 73 -7.53 13.37 -8.22
N PHE A 74 -8.33 14.29 -7.67
CA PHE A 74 -8.80 14.22 -6.29
C PHE A 74 -10.09 13.38 -6.14
N ASP A 75 -10.70 12.99 -7.26
CA ASP A 75 -11.83 12.06 -7.28
C ASP A 75 -11.36 10.60 -7.23
N ASP A 76 -10.13 10.32 -7.68
CA ASP A 76 -9.49 9.02 -7.67
C ASP A 76 -9.42 8.43 -6.25
N SER A 77 -9.68 7.13 -6.15
CA SER A 77 -9.66 6.39 -4.88
C SER A 77 -8.73 5.20 -4.93
N TYR A 78 -8.04 4.95 -3.82
CA TYR A 78 -7.18 3.80 -3.59
C TYR A 78 -7.79 2.94 -2.50
N VAL A 79 -8.31 1.77 -2.86
CA VAL A 79 -8.97 0.86 -1.91
C VAL A 79 -7.98 -0.20 -1.49
N LEU A 80 -7.62 -0.18 -0.21
CA LEU A 80 -6.81 -1.21 0.45
C LEU A 80 -7.77 -2.13 1.21
N THR A 81 -8.00 -3.32 0.68
CA THR A 81 -8.92 -4.29 1.29
C THR A 81 -8.21 -5.15 2.34
N GLU A 82 -8.98 -5.71 3.27
CA GLU A 82 -8.47 -6.58 4.34
C GLU A 82 -7.77 -7.85 3.81
N ASP A 83 -8.22 -8.39 2.68
CA ASP A 83 -7.62 -9.55 2.01
C ASP A 83 -6.38 -9.22 1.16
N GLY A 84 -5.84 -7.99 1.28
CA GLY A 84 -4.59 -7.59 0.64
C GLY A 84 -4.73 -7.21 -0.84
N ILE A 85 -5.94 -6.87 -1.30
CA ILE A 85 -6.20 -6.39 -2.66
C ILE A 85 -6.12 -4.86 -2.70
N LEU A 86 -5.43 -4.33 -3.71
CA LEU A 86 -5.40 -2.91 -4.04
C LEU A 86 -6.26 -2.65 -5.27
N GLN A 87 -7.16 -1.66 -5.19
CA GLN A 87 -7.93 -1.19 -6.33
C GLN A 87 -7.69 0.30 -6.56
N ASN A 88 -7.31 0.66 -7.78
CA ASN A 88 -7.29 2.04 -8.26
C ASN A 88 -8.66 2.35 -8.91
N ILE A 89 -9.50 3.11 -8.23
CA ILE A 89 -10.84 3.50 -8.73
C ILE A 89 -10.78 4.93 -9.25
N LEU A 90 -10.68 5.08 -10.57
CA LEU A 90 -10.42 6.36 -11.25
C LEU A 90 -11.66 7.05 -11.84
N GLY A 91 -12.84 6.45 -11.68
CA GLY A 91 -14.09 6.98 -12.24
C GLY A 91 -14.10 7.08 -13.78
N ALA A 92 -14.85 8.05 -14.30
CA ALA A 92 -14.92 8.31 -15.75
C ALA A 92 -13.76 9.18 -16.25
N GLN A 93 -13.13 9.94 -15.36
CA GLN A 93 -12.01 10.82 -15.65
C GLN A 93 -10.98 10.79 -14.53
N THR A 94 -9.70 10.75 -14.89
CA THR A 94 -8.54 10.99 -14.02
C THR A 94 -7.66 12.05 -14.66
N TRP A 95 -6.65 12.53 -13.93
CA TRP A 95 -5.66 13.44 -14.49
C TRP A 95 -4.70 12.68 -15.40
N LEU A 96 -4.71 13.03 -16.69
CA LEU A 96 -3.81 12.48 -17.68
C LEU A 96 -2.68 13.46 -17.96
N GLU A 97 -1.51 12.92 -18.29
CA GLU A 97 -0.34 13.66 -18.73
C GLU A 97 0.07 13.22 -20.14
N ALA A 98 0.82 14.08 -20.84
CA ALA A 98 1.18 13.85 -22.25
C ALA A 98 1.96 12.54 -22.50
N TRP A 99 2.69 12.03 -21.49
CA TRP A 99 3.44 10.77 -21.59
C TRP A 99 2.53 9.56 -21.85
N GLN A 100 1.24 9.66 -21.55
CA GLN A 100 0.23 8.62 -21.82
C GLN A 100 -0.25 8.60 -23.29
N GLY A 101 0.27 9.48 -24.15
CA GLY A 101 -0.12 9.56 -25.56
C GLY A 101 -1.47 10.26 -25.80
N VAL A 102 -1.91 11.07 -24.84
CA VAL A 102 -3.18 11.83 -24.84
C VAL A 102 -2.92 13.29 -24.49
N SER A 103 -3.91 14.16 -24.66
CA SER A 103 -3.81 15.54 -24.15
C SER A 103 -3.74 15.53 -22.63
N GLU A 104 -2.84 16.33 -22.07
CA GLU A 104 -2.81 16.57 -20.63
C GLU A 104 -4.12 17.23 -20.17
N GLY A 105 -4.64 16.77 -19.04
CA GLY A 105 -5.92 17.20 -18.51
C GLY A 105 -6.81 16.06 -18.01
N CYS A 106 -7.99 16.39 -17.51
CA CYS A 106 -8.98 15.40 -17.11
C CYS A 106 -9.53 14.64 -18.32
N GLY A 107 -9.38 13.31 -18.31
CA GLY A 107 -9.83 12.45 -19.40
C GLY A 107 -9.97 11.00 -18.97
N SER A 108 -10.43 10.15 -19.90
CA SER A 108 -10.63 8.72 -19.63
C SER A 108 -9.34 8.02 -19.22
N PRO A 109 -9.33 7.19 -18.17
CA PRO A 109 -8.14 6.46 -17.72
C PRO A 109 -7.47 5.65 -18.85
N VAL A 110 -6.14 5.62 -18.84
CA VAL A 110 -5.32 5.01 -19.91
C VAL A 110 -4.49 3.86 -19.37
N SER A 111 -4.55 2.71 -20.05
CA SER A 111 -3.75 1.52 -19.72
C SER A 111 -2.25 1.82 -19.76
N PRO A 112 -1.42 1.29 -18.84
CA PRO A 112 -1.74 0.29 -17.82
C PRO A 112 -2.36 0.83 -16.53
N HIS A 113 -2.40 2.15 -16.33
CA HIS A 113 -2.82 2.80 -15.09
C HIS A 113 -4.31 3.18 -15.12
N ASP A 114 -5.13 2.35 -15.76
CA ASP A 114 -6.56 2.60 -15.98
C ASP A 114 -7.45 2.06 -14.86
N GLY A 115 -6.87 1.40 -13.86
CA GLY A 115 -7.62 0.76 -12.78
C GLY A 115 -8.33 -0.53 -13.20
N ALA A 116 -8.11 -1.04 -14.42
CA ALA A 116 -8.76 -2.26 -14.91
C ALA A 116 -8.24 -3.54 -14.24
N ASN A 117 -7.02 -3.50 -13.68
CA ASN A 117 -6.41 -4.63 -12.99
C ASN A 117 -6.30 -4.34 -11.50
N ASN A 118 -6.74 -5.28 -10.67
CA ASN A 118 -6.45 -5.24 -9.25
C ASN A 118 -4.97 -5.50 -9.01
N GLY A 119 -4.40 -4.77 -8.06
CA GLY A 119 -3.12 -5.07 -7.47
C GLY A 119 -3.26 -5.83 -6.15
N THR A 120 -2.13 -6.03 -5.50
CA THR A 120 -2.06 -6.49 -4.11
C THR A 120 -1.28 -5.48 -3.28
N TRP A 121 -1.51 -5.45 -1.99
CA TRP A 121 -0.73 -4.65 -1.05
C TRP A 121 -0.38 -5.47 0.19
N ILE A 122 0.79 -5.16 0.74
CA ILE A 122 1.21 -5.59 2.08
C ILE A 122 1.84 -4.39 2.77
N SER A 123 1.84 -4.41 4.11
CA SER A 123 2.51 -3.39 4.89
C SER A 123 3.29 -4.00 6.05
N ASP A 124 4.33 -3.29 6.47
CA ASP A 124 4.96 -3.47 7.78
C ASP A 124 4.75 -2.20 8.64
N GLU A 125 5.55 -2.02 9.68
CA GLU A 125 5.45 -0.89 10.61
C GLU A 125 5.69 0.48 9.93
N THR A 126 6.39 0.52 8.79
CA THR A 126 6.86 1.78 8.18
C THR A 126 6.64 1.88 6.68
N THR A 127 6.35 0.76 6.01
CA THR A 127 6.21 0.71 4.56
C THR A 127 4.91 0.06 4.08
N ILE A 128 4.44 0.53 2.93
CA ILE A 128 3.40 -0.12 2.11
C ILE A 128 4.07 -0.54 0.81
N SER A 129 3.97 -1.83 0.48
CA SER A 129 4.40 -2.39 -0.80
C SER A 129 3.18 -2.74 -1.62
N VAL A 130 3.05 -2.13 -2.80
CA VAL A 130 1.98 -2.40 -3.75
C VAL A 130 2.54 -3.14 -4.94
N SER A 131 1.82 -4.14 -5.42
CA SER A 131 2.19 -4.94 -6.58
C SER A 131 1.03 -5.08 -7.54
N GLY A 132 1.32 -5.28 -8.81
CA GLY A 132 0.30 -5.33 -9.87
C GLY A 132 0.61 -4.36 -10.99
N ARG A 133 0.38 -4.81 -12.23
CA ARG A 133 0.69 -4.01 -13.42
C ARG A 133 -0.22 -2.78 -13.47
N GLY A 134 0.38 -1.61 -13.30
CA GLY A 134 -0.33 -0.33 -13.34
C GLY A 134 -0.96 0.09 -12.01
N SER A 135 -0.72 -0.67 -10.93
CA SER A 135 -1.18 -0.33 -9.58
C SER A 135 -0.28 0.72 -8.94
N PHE A 136 -0.86 1.68 -8.22
CA PHE A 136 -0.13 2.79 -7.59
C PHE A 136 -0.90 3.40 -6.42
N LEU A 137 -0.21 4.17 -5.57
CA LEU A 137 -0.79 5.12 -4.62
C LEU A 137 -0.31 6.53 -4.96
N GLY A 138 -1.22 7.50 -4.97
CA GLY A 138 -0.90 8.90 -5.26
C GLY A 138 -0.77 9.22 -6.75
N LEU A 139 0.35 8.86 -7.39
CA LEU A 139 0.61 9.23 -8.80
C LEU A 139 1.06 8.02 -9.62
N SER A 140 0.46 7.85 -10.80
CA SER A 140 0.63 6.67 -11.65
C SER A 140 2.01 6.55 -12.29
N LYS A 141 2.68 7.69 -12.54
CA LYS A 141 3.98 7.71 -13.23
C LYS A 141 5.19 7.35 -12.36
N VAL A 142 5.05 7.35 -11.03
CA VAL A 142 6.18 7.30 -10.10
C VAL A 142 6.36 5.89 -9.53
N HIS A 143 7.59 5.40 -9.54
CA HIS A 143 8.01 4.18 -8.85
C HIS A 143 9.46 4.31 -8.33
N ASN A 144 9.93 3.38 -7.49
CA ASN A 144 11.24 3.46 -6.82
C ASN A 144 12.46 3.36 -7.75
N SER A 145 12.26 3.40 -9.07
CA SER A 145 13.34 3.38 -10.07
C SER A 145 13.08 4.32 -11.25
N GLY A 146 12.04 5.15 -11.20
CA GLY A 146 11.70 6.06 -12.29
C GLY A 146 10.46 6.91 -12.04
N GLU A 147 10.34 7.97 -12.84
CA GLU A 147 9.14 8.80 -13.02
C GLU A 147 8.79 8.81 -14.51
N ASP A 148 8.52 7.63 -15.07
CA ASP A 148 8.38 7.44 -16.52
C ASP A 148 7.08 6.72 -16.91
N GLY A 149 6.23 6.34 -15.95
CA GLY A 149 4.98 5.63 -16.21
C GLY A 149 5.15 4.18 -16.65
N ASN A 150 6.36 3.61 -16.60
CA ASN A 150 6.54 2.19 -16.82
C ASN A 150 5.93 1.41 -15.65
N PRO A 151 5.08 0.38 -15.91
CA PRO A 151 4.51 -0.40 -14.85
C PRO A 151 5.59 -1.28 -14.21
N THR A 152 6.05 -0.90 -13.03
CA THR A 152 6.98 -1.67 -12.21
C THR A 152 6.28 -2.22 -10.97
N THR A 153 6.82 -3.30 -10.42
CA THR A 153 6.25 -3.97 -9.24
C THR A 153 7.36 -4.69 -8.46
N PRO A 154 7.38 -4.62 -7.12
CA PRO A 154 6.55 -3.76 -6.28
C PRO A 154 6.93 -2.27 -6.36
N ILE A 155 6.00 -1.39 -6.00
CA ILE A 155 6.28 0.00 -5.61
C ILE A 155 6.20 0.07 -4.08
N ILE A 156 7.22 0.66 -3.46
CA ILE A 156 7.39 0.76 -2.01
C ILE A 156 7.27 2.22 -1.59
N TYR A 157 6.36 2.47 -0.65
CA TYR A 157 6.14 3.76 -0.01
C TYR A 157 6.52 3.65 1.46
N ASN A 158 7.26 4.62 1.99
CA ASN A 158 7.25 4.82 3.45
C ASN A 158 5.97 5.55 3.82
N TYR A 159 5.37 5.24 4.96
CA TYR A 159 4.13 5.86 5.38
C TYR A 159 4.13 6.35 6.82
N ASN A 160 3.24 7.30 7.09
CA ASN A 160 2.87 7.76 8.42
C ASN A 160 1.34 7.87 8.51
N LEU A 161 0.74 7.21 9.51
CA LEU A 161 -0.67 7.36 9.84
C LEU A 161 -0.84 8.37 10.99
N SER A 162 -1.75 9.31 10.80
CA SER A 162 -2.06 10.32 11.80
C SER A 162 -3.56 10.60 11.88
N SER A 163 -3.95 11.49 12.79
CA SER A 163 -5.34 11.93 12.96
C SER A 163 -6.30 10.76 13.21
N ASN A 164 -5.96 9.86 14.14
CA ASN A 164 -6.73 8.63 14.42
C ASN A 164 -6.91 7.75 13.17
N ASN A 165 -5.83 7.52 12.42
CA ASN A 165 -5.79 6.66 11.22
C ASN A 165 -6.67 7.14 10.05
N THR A 166 -6.94 8.45 9.96
CA THR A 166 -7.70 9.06 8.85
C THR A 166 -6.85 9.90 7.91
N VAL A 167 -5.58 10.16 8.24
CA VAL A 167 -4.61 10.83 7.37
C VAL A 167 -3.44 9.89 7.15
N LEU A 168 -3.13 9.63 5.89
CA LEU A 168 -2.03 8.79 5.44
C LEU A 168 -1.06 9.64 4.64
N GLU A 169 0.14 9.81 5.14
CA GLU A 169 1.23 10.46 4.41
C GLU A 169 2.14 9.38 3.83
N LEU A 170 2.38 9.44 2.53
CA LEU A 170 3.25 8.53 1.80
C LEU A 170 4.45 9.29 1.27
N THR A 171 5.62 8.65 1.30
CA THR A 171 6.82 9.13 0.62
C THR A 171 7.44 8.04 -0.23
N LEU A 172 7.95 8.42 -1.39
CA LEU A 172 8.60 7.52 -2.34
C LEU A 172 9.94 8.13 -2.76
N GLN A 173 11.00 7.35 -2.58
CA GLN A 173 12.38 7.68 -2.95
C GLN A 173 12.95 6.66 -3.95
N GLY A 174 14.10 6.98 -4.54
CA GLY A 174 14.80 6.11 -5.50
C GLY A 174 14.39 6.29 -6.96
N PHE A 175 13.39 7.13 -7.25
CA PHE A 175 12.92 7.38 -8.62
C PHE A 175 13.97 8.09 -9.50
N GLN A 176 14.98 8.73 -8.90
CA GLN A 176 16.12 9.33 -9.57
C GLN A 176 17.42 8.61 -9.17
N PRO A 177 18.07 7.87 -10.08
CA PRO A 177 19.34 7.19 -9.79
C PRO A 177 20.46 8.15 -9.36
N ASP A 178 20.51 9.35 -9.93
CA ASP A 178 21.53 10.36 -9.63
C ASP A 178 21.21 11.18 -8.36
N ASN A 179 19.97 11.07 -7.85
CA ASN A 179 19.55 11.69 -6.60
C ASN A 179 18.61 10.75 -5.84
N PRO A 180 19.13 9.67 -5.22
CA PRO A 180 18.29 8.67 -4.55
C PRO A 180 17.52 9.24 -3.35
N GLY A 181 17.94 10.40 -2.82
CA GLY A 181 17.25 11.12 -1.75
C GLY A 181 16.02 11.89 -2.22
N ALA A 182 15.91 12.19 -3.51
CA ALA A 182 14.76 12.87 -4.10
C ALA A 182 13.48 12.18 -3.68
N THR A 183 12.47 12.96 -3.29
CA THR A 183 11.27 12.43 -2.64
C THR A 183 10.02 12.96 -3.30
N TRP A 184 9.14 12.04 -3.71
CA TRP A 184 7.72 12.30 -3.91
C TRP A 184 6.96 12.15 -2.60
N TYR A 185 6.05 13.07 -2.32
CA TYR A 185 5.18 13.09 -1.14
C TYR A 185 3.71 13.12 -1.56
N PHE A 186 2.91 12.32 -0.86
CA PHE A 186 1.47 12.23 -1.05
C PHE A 186 0.78 12.26 0.30
N LYS A 187 -0.14 13.20 0.50
CA LYS A 187 -1.06 13.22 1.64
C LYS A 187 -2.42 12.72 1.19
N LEU A 188 -2.90 11.67 1.82
CA LEU A 188 -4.19 11.07 1.57
C LEU A 188 -5.09 11.20 2.79
N LYS A 189 -6.41 11.29 2.55
CA LYS A 189 -7.44 11.23 3.58
C LYS A 189 -8.30 10.00 3.36
N LYS A 190 -8.67 9.35 4.46
CA LYS A 190 -9.63 8.25 4.45
C LYS A 190 -11.02 8.82 4.10
N TYR A 191 -11.73 8.15 3.21
CA TYR A 191 -13.06 8.50 2.72
C TYR A 191 -14.10 7.48 3.20
#